data_AF-A0A7C2NBF3-F1
#
_entry.id   AF-A0A7C2NBF3-F1
#
_cell.length_a   1.000
_cell.length_b   1.000
_cell.length_c   1.000
_cell.angle_alpha   90.00
_cell.angle_beta   90.00
_cell.angle_gamma   90.00
#
_symmetry.space_group_name_H-M   'P 1'
#
loop_
_entity.id
_entity.type
_entity.pdbx_description
1 polymer ?
#
loop_
_entity_poly.entity_id
_entity_poly.type
_entity_poly.pdbx_seq_one_letter_code
_entity_poly.pdbx_strand_id
1 'polypeptide(L)'
;CTLEAAFEHARPEQSVWLDDGRIGGIIIANDGQLLRVAITHAAPEGSRLKEEKGINFPDTDFRSPALTGKDLADLETLAPHVDLIALSFLRSPEDVTRLQDELGRLNASGLGIVLKIENRQAFENLPRILLAGLRSPRLGVMVARGDLAVEMGFERLSEVQEEILWLCEAAHVPVIWATQILESLARSGAPSRPEVTDAAMSIRAECAMLNKGPHIIEALRFLAGVLTRMEGHYSKRMAMRRQLAIADFDPPKG
;
A
#
# COMPACT_ATOMS: atom_id res chain seq x y z
N CYS A 1 11.80 17.61 -6.74
CA CYS A 1 10.54 17.24 -6.05
C CYS A 1 9.40 17.76 -6.90
N THR A 2 8.44 16.92 -7.30
CA THR A 2 7.27 17.32 -8.10
C THR A 2 6.05 17.66 -7.24
N LEU A 3 6.11 17.38 -5.93
CA LEU A 3 5.05 17.70 -4.98
C LEU A 3 5.22 19.13 -4.48
N GLU A 4 4.45 20.07 -5.03
CA GLU A 4 4.47 21.49 -4.60
C GLU A 4 4.14 21.64 -3.10
N ALA A 5 3.19 20.83 -2.62
CA ALA A 5 2.80 20.77 -1.21
C ALA A 5 3.98 20.49 -0.26
N ALA A 6 5.07 19.85 -0.73
CA ALA A 6 6.31 19.70 0.03
C ALA A 6 6.86 21.05 0.47
N PHE A 7 6.97 22.00 -0.45
CA PHE A 7 7.55 23.31 -0.18
C PHE A 7 6.61 24.19 0.66
N GLU A 8 5.31 23.94 0.63
CA GLU A 8 4.33 24.68 1.43
C GLU A 8 4.21 24.15 2.87
N HIS A 9 4.30 22.83 3.06
CA HIS A 9 3.92 22.17 4.32
C HIS A 9 5.08 21.61 5.13
N ALA A 10 6.20 21.21 4.52
CA ALA A 10 7.34 20.71 5.30
C ALA A 10 7.94 21.84 6.16
N ARG A 11 8.40 21.47 7.35
CA ARG A 11 8.94 22.36 8.38
C ARG A 11 10.33 21.90 8.80
N PRO A 12 11.19 22.82 9.29
CA PRO A 12 12.42 22.42 9.96
C PRO A 12 12.17 21.37 11.05
N GLU A 13 13.19 20.55 11.32
CA GLU A 13 13.19 19.43 12.28
C GLU A 13 12.39 18.18 11.85
N GLN A 14 11.64 18.25 10.75
CA GLN A 14 10.94 17.08 10.19
C GLN A 14 11.88 16.19 9.36
N SER A 15 11.57 14.89 9.35
CA SER A 15 12.31 13.90 8.60
C SER A 15 11.96 13.87 7.12
N VAL A 16 12.97 13.58 6.30
CA VAL A 16 12.84 13.36 4.86
C VAL A 16 13.62 12.12 4.49
N TRP A 17 12.98 11.25 3.72
CA TRP A 17 13.57 10.01 3.24
C TRP A 17 13.56 9.96 1.71
N LEU A 18 14.62 9.44 1.11
CA LEU A 18 14.77 9.29 -0.32
C LEU A 18 15.18 7.86 -0.69
N ASP A 19 14.81 7.46 -1.91
CA ASP A 19 15.14 6.14 -2.49
C ASP A 19 14.73 4.99 -1.55
N ASP A 20 13.44 4.89 -1.24
CA ASP A 20 12.85 3.84 -0.40
C ASP A 20 13.50 3.74 1.00
N GLY A 21 13.80 4.90 1.60
CA GLY A 21 14.39 5.00 2.93
C GLY A 21 15.92 4.83 2.99
N ARG A 22 16.61 4.67 1.86
CA ARG A 22 18.08 4.48 1.83
C ARG A 22 18.89 5.73 2.18
N ILE A 23 18.29 6.89 2.01
CA ILE A 23 18.90 8.18 2.36
C ILE A 23 17.91 8.88 3.27
N GLY A 24 18.34 9.26 4.46
CA GLY A 24 17.52 9.96 5.45
C GLY A 24 18.17 11.26 5.88
N GLY A 25 17.35 12.25 6.16
CA GLY A 25 17.81 13.54 6.64
C GLY A 25 16.74 14.30 7.42
N ILE A 26 17.15 15.44 7.94
CA ILE A 26 16.29 16.37 8.69
C ILE A 26 16.26 17.70 7.94
N ILE A 27 15.06 18.26 7.77
CA ILE A 27 14.91 19.59 7.17
C ILE A 27 15.52 20.62 8.12
N ILE A 28 16.45 21.42 7.60
CA ILE A 28 17.07 22.51 8.35
C ILE A 28 16.47 23.86 8.00
N ALA A 29 15.93 24.01 6.78
CA ALA A 29 15.25 25.22 6.33
C ALA A 29 14.31 24.93 5.17
N ASN A 30 13.21 25.69 5.11
CA ASN A 30 12.27 25.74 3.99
C ASN A 30 11.93 27.21 3.71
N ASP A 31 12.19 27.69 2.50
CA ASP A 31 11.84 29.05 2.06
C ASP A 31 10.66 29.09 1.08
N GLY A 32 9.96 27.97 0.88
CA GLY A 32 8.84 27.83 -0.04
C GLY A 32 9.24 27.54 -1.49
N GLN A 33 10.52 27.61 -1.84
CA GLN A 33 11.06 27.21 -3.15
C GLN A 33 12.16 26.15 -3.04
N LEU A 34 12.85 26.13 -1.90
CA LEU A 34 14.00 25.30 -1.63
C LEU A 34 13.90 24.71 -0.22
N LEU A 35 14.01 23.39 -0.16
CA LEU A 35 14.17 22.63 1.08
C LEU A 35 15.65 22.30 1.26
N ARG A 36 16.26 22.80 2.35
CA ARG A 36 17.59 22.36 2.78
C ARG A 36 17.41 21.19 3.74
N VAL A 37 18.07 20.09 3.44
CA VAL A 37 18.03 18.86 4.24
C VAL A 37 19.45 18.50 4.65
N ALA A 38 19.67 18.32 5.95
CA ALA A 38 20.90 17.75 6.47
C ALA A 38 20.78 16.23 6.44
N ILE A 39 21.66 15.56 5.71
CA ILE A 39 21.66 14.09 5.59
C ILE A 39 22.22 13.49 6.89
N THR A 40 21.43 12.64 7.54
CA THR A 40 21.76 11.97 8.80
C THR A 40 21.87 10.45 8.64
N HIS A 41 21.37 9.90 7.53
CA HIS A 41 21.42 8.48 7.20
C HIS A 41 21.80 8.28 5.73
N ALA A 42 22.87 7.53 5.48
CA ALA A 42 23.30 7.07 4.18
C ALA A 42 24.27 5.88 4.34
N ALA A 43 24.63 5.21 3.25
CA ALA A 43 25.69 4.20 3.27
C ALA A 43 27.04 4.84 3.71
N PRO A 44 27.98 4.06 4.28
CA PRO A 44 29.25 4.58 4.79
C PRO A 44 30.08 5.39 3.77
N GLU A 45 30.03 5.00 2.50
CA GLU A 45 30.72 5.68 1.40
C GLU A 45 29.84 6.73 0.69
N GLY A 46 28.66 7.01 1.24
CA GLY A 46 27.61 7.76 0.60
C GLY A 46 26.72 6.89 -0.29
N SER A 47 25.51 7.39 -0.56
CA SER A 47 24.51 6.71 -1.39
C SER A 47 24.34 7.45 -2.72
N ARG A 48 24.23 6.70 -3.83
CA ARG A 48 23.94 7.29 -5.14
C ARG A 48 22.43 7.50 -5.31
N LEU A 49 21.98 8.76 -5.24
CA LEU A 49 20.63 9.13 -5.61
C LEU A 49 20.49 9.13 -7.15
N LYS A 50 19.55 8.35 -7.66
CA LYS A 50 19.22 8.31 -9.09
C LYS A 50 18.04 9.22 -9.39
N GLU A 51 17.78 9.44 -10.68
CA GLU A 51 16.57 10.12 -11.15
C GLU A 51 15.31 9.34 -10.76
N GLU A 52 14.18 10.05 -10.68
CA GLU A 52 12.84 9.48 -10.44
C GLU A 52 12.70 8.69 -9.13
N LYS A 53 13.55 8.98 -8.14
CA LYS A 53 13.44 8.39 -6.80
C LYS A 53 12.38 9.08 -5.96
N GLY A 54 11.62 8.26 -5.24
CA GLY A 54 10.61 8.71 -4.29
C GLY A 54 11.21 9.56 -3.17
N ILE A 55 10.39 10.47 -2.66
CA ILE A 55 10.70 11.32 -1.52
C ILE A 55 9.51 11.20 -0.56
N ASN A 56 9.79 10.78 0.68
CA ASN A 56 8.79 10.61 1.73
C ASN A 56 9.02 11.68 2.81
N PHE A 57 7.91 12.15 3.39
CA PHE A 57 7.89 13.17 4.44
C PHE A 57 6.99 12.69 5.59
N PRO A 58 7.45 11.73 6.40
CA PRO A 58 6.60 11.04 7.38
C PRO A 58 5.93 11.97 8.41
N ASP A 59 6.56 13.10 8.70
CA ASP A 59 6.10 14.07 9.69
C ASP A 59 5.27 15.21 9.08
N THR A 60 5.14 15.26 7.75
CA THR A 60 4.47 16.38 7.06
C THR A 60 3.03 16.04 6.69
N ASP A 61 2.08 16.80 7.24
CA ASP A 61 0.68 16.76 6.78
C ASP A 61 0.48 17.66 5.56
N PHE A 62 0.41 17.04 4.38
CA PHE A 62 0.22 17.77 3.12
C PHE A 62 -1.19 18.29 2.89
N ARG A 63 -2.21 17.79 3.61
CA ARG A 63 -3.64 18.10 3.36
C ARG A 63 -4.11 17.99 1.90
N SER A 64 -3.28 17.40 1.04
CA SER A 64 -3.55 17.19 -0.37
C SER A 64 -4.65 16.13 -0.53
N PRO A 65 -5.38 16.14 -1.64
CA PRO A 65 -6.28 15.04 -1.95
C PRO A 65 -5.49 13.76 -2.28
N ALA A 66 -6.00 12.58 -1.91
CA ALA A 66 -5.40 11.32 -2.38
C ALA A 66 -5.56 11.11 -3.90
N LEU A 67 -6.64 11.62 -4.49
CA LEU A 67 -6.86 11.58 -5.95
C LEU A 67 -6.31 12.84 -6.61
N THR A 68 -5.38 12.66 -7.54
CA THR A 68 -4.84 13.71 -8.39
C THR A 68 -5.69 13.91 -9.65
N GLY A 69 -5.48 15.00 -10.38
CA GLY A 69 -6.14 15.22 -11.68
C GLY A 69 -5.82 14.13 -12.71
N LYS A 70 -4.61 13.54 -12.64
CA LYS A 70 -4.25 12.39 -13.47
C LYS A 70 -5.06 11.16 -13.08
N ASP A 71 -5.21 10.89 -11.78
CA ASP A 71 -5.97 9.72 -11.31
C ASP A 71 -7.44 9.79 -11.74
N LEU A 72 -8.03 10.99 -11.74
CA LEU A 72 -9.40 11.20 -12.24
C LEU A 72 -9.50 10.88 -13.75
N ALA A 73 -8.55 11.35 -14.56
CA ALA A 73 -8.51 11.05 -16.00
C ALA A 73 -8.26 9.55 -16.28
N ASP A 74 -7.40 8.92 -15.48
CA ASP A 74 -7.16 7.48 -15.55
C ASP A 74 -8.43 6.69 -15.20
N LEU A 75 -9.18 7.10 -14.17
CA LEU A 75 -10.44 6.46 -13.77
C LEU A 75 -11.48 6.54 -14.88
N GLU A 76 -11.65 7.70 -15.51
CA GLU A 76 -12.56 7.86 -16.66
C GLU A 76 -12.24 6.89 -17.80
N THR A 77 -10.95 6.64 -18.03
CA THR A 77 -10.49 5.80 -19.15
C THR A 77 -10.51 4.32 -18.79
N LEU A 78 -10.10 3.95 -17.58
CA LEU A 78 -9.78 2.57 -17.20
C LEU A 78 -10.90 1.86 -16.46
N ALA A 79 -11.82 2.57 -15.80
CA ALA A 79 -12.90 1.94 -15.02
C ALA A 79 -13.72 0.89 -15.81
N PRO A 80 -13.99 1.05 -17.12
CA PRO A 80 -14.69 0.02 -17.91
C PRO A 80 -13.85 -1.22 -18.27
N HIS A 81 -12.54 -1.18 -18.02
CA HIS A 81 -11.57 -2.16 -18.54
C HIS A 81 -10.85 -2.96 -17.44
N VAL A 82 -11.17 -2.70 -16.17
CA VAL A 82 -10.52 -3.34 -15.03
C VAL A 82 -11.55 -3.89 -14.06
N ASP A 83 -11.17 -4.91 -13.29
CA ASP A 83 -12.04 -5.51 -12.25
C ASP A 83 -11.89 -4.81 -10.90
N LEU A 84 -10.71 -4.20 -10.68
CA LEU A 84 -10.34 -3.57 -9.43
C LEU A 84 -9.38 -2.40 -9.66
N ILE A 85 -9.43 -1.44 -8.74
CA ILE A 85 -8.51 -0.31 -8.65
C ILE A 85 -7.89 -0.24 -7.25
N ALA A 86 -6.68 0.27 -7.15
CA ALA A 86 -5.99 0.43 -5.87
C ALA A 86 -5.75 1.92 -5.57
N LEU A 87 -6.36 2.41 -4.48
CA LEU A 87 -6.20 3.78 -4.03
C LEU A 87 -4.88 3.91 -3.27
N SER A 88 -3.94 4.66 -3.84
CA SER A 88 -2.63 4.93 -3.23
C SER A 88 -2.68 6.17 -2.33
N PHE A 89 -1.83 6.20 -1.30
CA PHE A 89 -1.59 7.30 -0.37
C PHE A 89 -2.86 7.91 0.24
N LEU A 90 -3.92 7.10 0.40
CA LEU A 90 -5.06 7.50 1.20
C LEU A 90 -4.61 7.76 2.64
N ARG A 91 -5.28 8.69 3.32
CA ARG A 91 -4.99 9.04 4.72
C ARG A 91 -6.24 9.01 5.58
N SER A 92 -7.41 9.13 4.94
CA SER A 92 -8.66 9.44 5.62
C SER A 92 -9.86 8.72 5.00
N PRO A 93 -10.98 8.56 5.75
CA PRO A 93 -12.24 8.08 5.21
C PRO A 93 -12.80 8.93 4.07
N GLU A 94 -12.47 10.23 4.07
CA GLU A 94 -12.88 11.17 3.04
C GLU A 94 -12.22 10.84 1.69
N ASP A 95 -10.97 10.38 1.69
CA ASP A 95 -10.29 9.93 0.46
C ASP A 95 -11.04 8.74 -0.19
N VAL A 96 -11.50 7.80 0.64
CA VAL A 96 -12.29 6.64 0.19
C VAL A 96 -13.64 7.09 -0.36
N THR A 97 -14.32 7.99 0.35
CA THR A 97 -15.63 8.51 -0.06
C THR A 97 -15.53 9.24 -1.39
N ARG A 98 -14.48 10.04 -1.60
CA ARG A 98 -14.27 10.74 -2.87
C ARG A 98 -14.04 9.79 -4.04
N LEU A 99 -13.33 8.69 -3.83
CA LEU A 99 -13.19 7.65 -4.85
C LEU A 99 -14.55 6.99 -5.15
N GLN A 100 -15.33 6.67 -4.12
CA GLN A 100 -16.66 6.09 -4.29
C GLN A 100 -17.61 7.01 -5.05
N ASP A 101 -17.59 8.32 -4.75
CA ASP A 101 -18.41 9.32 -5.43
C ASP A 101 -18.02 9.44 -6.90
N GLU A 102 -16.72 9.41 -7.20
CA GLU A 102 -16.20 9.45 -8.57
C GLU A 102 -16.57 8.20 -9.36
N LEU A 103 -16.44 7.01 -8.77
CA LEU A 103 -16.92 5.77 -9.38
C LEU A 103 -18.44 5.81 -9.60
N GLY A 104 -19.20 6.39 -8.67
CA GLY A 104 -20.63 6.63 -8.83
C GLY A 104 -20.95 7.50 -10.03
N ARG A 105 -20.22 8.61 -10.20
CA ARG A 105 -20.33 9.51 -11.37
C ARG A 105 -20.06 8.78 -12.69
N LEU A 106 -19.15 7.82 -12.68
CA LEU A 106 -18.77 7.00 -13.84
C LEU A 106 -19.67 5.77 -14.06
N ASN A 107 -20.71 5.57 -13.24
CA ASN A 107 -21.53 4.35 -13.21
C ASN A 107 -20.69 3.06 -13.00
N ALA A 108 -19.60 3.18 -12.25
CA ALA A 108 -18.64 2.12 -11.97
C ALA A 108 -18.63 1.68 -10.49
N SER A 109 -19.72 1.91 -9.75
CA SER A 109 -19.81 1.57 -8.30
C SER A 109 -19.62 0.09 -7.96
N GLY A 110 -19.74 -0.81 -8.95
CA GLY A 110 -19.48 -2.25 -8.81
C GLY A 110 -18.00 -2.63 -8.90
N LEU A 111 -17.12 -1.69 -9.24
CA LEU A 111 -15.68 -1.92 -9.36
C LEU A 111 -15.06 -2.28 -8.00
N GLY A 112 -14.11 -3.22 -7.99
CA GLY A 112 -13.36 -3.56 -6.77
C GLY A 112 -12.46 -2.41 -6.32
N ILE A 113 -12.44 -2.12 -5.03
CA ILE A 113 -11.55 -1.11 -4.44
C ILE A 113 -10.54 -1.82 -3.54
N VAL A 114 -9.25 -1.55 -3.74
CA VAL A 114 -8.16 -1.93 -2.85
C VAL A 114 -7.61 -0.68 -2.17
N LEU A 115 -7.66 -0.62 -0.85
CA LEU A 115 -7.10 0.49 -0.07
C LEU A 115 -5.65 0.18 0.29
N LYS A 116 -4.69 0.98 -0.20
CA LYS A 116 -3.26 0.78 0.09
C LYS A 116 -2.88 1.52 1.38
N ILE A 117 -2.53 0.76 2.41
CA ILE A 117 -2.05 1.34 3.67
C ILE A 117 -0.55 1.57 3.55
N GLU A 118 -0.19 2.82 3.24
CA GLU A 118 1.16 3.24 2.85
C GLU A 118 1.79 4.24 3.82
N ASN A 119 1.00 4.86 4.69
CA ASN A 119 1.47 5.93 5.58
C ASN A 119 0.84 5.80 6.97
N ARG A 120 1.39 6.57 7.92
CA ARG A 120 0.96 6.59 9.31
C ARG A 120 -0.52 6.94 9.47
N GLN A 121 -0.97 7.99 8.78
CA GLN A 121 -2.34 8.49 8.92
C GLN A 121 -3.35 7.45 8.42
N ALA A 122 -3.04 6.73 7.34
CA ALA A 122 -3.86 5.64 6.82
C ALA A 122 -4.03 4.52 7.84
N PHE A 123 -2.94 4.16 8.52
CA PHE A 123 -2.96 3.14 9.56
C PHE A 123 -3.75 3.60 10.80
N GLU A 124 -3.48 4.80 11.31
CA GLU A 124 -4.18 5.36 12.48
C GLU A 124 -5.70 5.53 12.22
N ASN A 125 -6.08 5.83 10.98
CA ASN A 125 -7.47 5.95 10.57
C ASN A 125 -8.07 4.63 10.03
N LEU A 126 -7.33 3.52 10.00
CA LEU A 126 -7.74 2.29 9.34
C LEU A 126 -9.15 1.81 9.75
N PRO A 127 -9.54 1.82 11.04
CA PRO A 127 -10.90 1.43 11.41
C PRO A 127 -11.99 2.29 10.73
N ARG A 128 -11.77 3.60 10.61
CA ARG A 128 -12.72 4.52 9.97
C ARG A 128 -12.70 4.38 8.45
N ILE A 129 -11.51 4.17 7.88
CA ILE A 129 -11.30 3.89 6.46
C ILE A 129 -12.04 2.61 6.05
N LEU A 130 -11.95 1.54 6.85
CA LEU A 130 -12.68 0.30 6.63
C LEU A 130 -14.20 0.52 6.64
N LEU A 131 -14.72 1.26 7.63
CA LEU A 131 -16.15 1.58 7.70
C LEU A 131 -16.65 2.35 6.46
N ALA A 132 -15.86 3.31 5.96
CA ALA A 132 -16.20 4.01 4.72
C ALA A 132 -16.11 3.08 3.50
N GLY A 133 -15.06 2.27 3.42
CA GLY A 133 -14.83 1.34 2.31
C GLY A 133 -15.90 0.27 2.19
N LEU A 134 -16.47 -0.20 3.30
CA LEU A 134 -17.52 -1.23 3.33
C LEU A 134 -18.85 -0.80 2.67
N ARG A 135 -18.98 0.47 2.26
CA ARG A 135 -20.06 0.92 1.38
C ARG A 135 -19.91 0.41 -0.06
N SER A 136 -18.71 -0.03 -0.45
CA SER A 136 -18.44 -0.66 -1.74
C SER A 136 -18.67 -2.17 -1.66
N PRO A 137 -19.29 -2.79 -2.68
CA PRO A 137 -19.61 -4.22 -2.66
C PRO A 137 -18.37 -5.11 -2.68
N ARG A 138 -17.25 -4.61 -3.21
CA ARG A 138 -15.99 -5.34 -3.41
C ARG A 138 -14.86 -4.48 -2.84
N LEU A 139 -14.35 -4.87 -1.68
CA LEU A 139 -13.31 -4.15 -0.96
C LEU A 139 -12.16 -5.09 -0.60
N GLY A 140 -10.93 -4.60 -0.70
CA GLY A 140 -9.74 -5.21 -0.14
C GLY A 140 -8.81 -4.17 0.47
N VAL A 141 -7.85 -4.63 1.26
CA VAL A 141 -6.79 -3.81 1.83
C VAL A 141 -5.45 -4.36 1.38
N MET A 142 -4.51 -3.49 1.03
CA MET A 142 -3.14 -3.87 0.71
C MET A 142 -2.21 -3.32 1.80
N VAL A 143 -1.40 -4.20 2.38
CA VAL A 143 -0.29 -3.79 3.26
C VAL A 143 0.90 -3.42 2.37
N ALA A 144 1.03 -2.14 2.05
CA ALA A 144 2.06 -1.63 1.16
C ALA A 144 3.34 -1.31 1.97
N ARG A 145 4.02 -2.38 2.38
CA ARG A 145 5.12 -2.36 3.37
C ARG A 145 6.32 -1.49 2.96
N GLY A 146 6.59 -1.32 1.66
CA GLY A 146 7.67 -0.46 1.16
C GLY A 146 7.55 0.97 1.69
N ASP A 147 6.50 1.69 1.28
CA ASP A 147 6.22 3.06 1.75
C ASP A 147 5.91 3.09 3.25
N LEU A 148 5.13 2.11 3.74
CA LEU A 148 4.72 2.07 5.14
C LEU A 148 5.91 1.94 6.11
N ALA A 149 6.97 1.22 5.73
CA ALA A 149 8.19 1.10 6.52
C ALA A 149 8.93 2.44 6.64
N VAL A 150 8.94 3.23 5.57
CA VAL A 150 9.56 4.57 5.57
C VAL A 150 8.75 5.52 6.46
N GLU A 151 7.43 5.41 6.46
CA GLU A 151 6.52 6.29 7.20
C GLU A 151 6.40 5.95 8.71
N MET A 152 6.48 4.66 9.06
CA MET A 152 6.31 4.18 10.44
C MET A 152 7.64 3.85 11.13
N GLY A 153 8.74 3.76 10.37
CA GLY A 153 10.00 3.20 10.82
C GLY A 153 10.01 1.68 10.76
N PHE A 154 11.19 1.12 10.44
CA PHE A 154 11.37 -0.33 10.27
C PHE A 154 11.05 -1.14 11.52
N GLU A 155 11.28 -0.60 12.72
CA GLU A 155 11.00 -1.29 13.98
C GLU A 155 9.52 -1.60 14.17
N ARG A 156 8.64 -0.70 13.72
CA ARG A 156 7.19 -0.83 13.87
C ARG A 156 6.53 -1.58 12.72
N LEU A 157 7.23 -1.83 11.62
CA LEU A 157 6.62 -2.46 10.44
C LEU A 157 6.00 -3.81 10.76
N SER A 158 6.71 -4.65 11.53
CA SER A 158 6.22 -5.97 11.93
C SER A 158 5.04 -5.89 12.90
N GLU A 159 4.95 -4.86 13.75
CA GLU A 159 3.79 -4.62 14.61
C GLU A 159 2.58 -4.18 13.77
N VAL A 160 2.77 -3.15 12.95
CA VAL A 160 1.72 -2.52 12.15
C VAL A 160 1.08 -3.50 11.15
N GLN A 161 1.87 -4.37 10.51
CA GLN A 161 1.29 -5.36 9.59
C GLN A 161 0.34 -6.34 10.32
N GLU A 162 0.65 -6.71 11.57
CA GLU A 162 -0.16 -7.62 12.37
C GLU A 162 -1.49 -6.95 12.74
N GLU A 163 -1.42 -5.69 13.18
CA GLU A 163 -2.60 -4.91 13.51
C GLU A 163 -3.50 -4.69 12.29
N ILE A 164 -2.93 -4.44 11.10
CA ILE A 164 -3.70 -4.35 9.86
C ILE A 164 -4.40 -5.68 9.56
N LEU A 165 -3.71 -6.81 9.67
CA LEU A 165 -4.32 -8.12 9.49
C LEU A 165 -5.48 -8.35 10.46
N TRP A 166 -5.31 -8.02 11.75
CA TRP A 166 -6.35 -8.20 12.76
C TRP A 166 -7.57 -7.33 12.51
N LEU A 167 -7.37 -6.06 12.16
CA LEU A 167 -8.45 -5.13 11.83
C LEU A 167 -9.24 -5.59 10.59
N CYS A 168 -8.54 -6.02 9.55
CA CYS A 168 -9.16 -6.53 8.34
C CYS A 168 -9.88 -7.86 8.56
N GLU A 169 -9.32 -8.77 9.37
CA GLU A 169 -9.98 -10.02 9.76
C GLU A 169 -11.28 -9.73 10.53
N ALA A 170 -11.27 -8.81 11.49
CA ALA A 170 -12.47 -8.39 12.21
C ALA A 170 -13.53 -7.77 11.28
N ALA A 171 -13.10 -6.97 10.30
CA ALA A 171 -13.97 -6.34 9.31
C ALA A 171 -14.42 -7.27 8.18
N HIS A 172 -13.92 -8.51 8.12
CA HIS A 172 -14.12 -9.45 7.01
C HIS A 172 -13.68 -8.89 5.64
N VAL A 173 -12.60 -8.11 5.64
CA VAL A 173 -12.02 -7.50 4.43
C VAL A 173 -10.75 -8.28 4.04
N PRO A 174 -10.64 -8.76 2.79
CA PRO A 174 -9.48 -9.50 2.33
C PRO A 174 -8.23 -8.61 2.31
N VAL A 175 -7.10 -9.18 2.67
CA VAL A 175 -5.79 -8.51 2.70
C VAL A 175 -4.89 -9.01 1.59
N ILE A 176 -4.19 -8.08 0.94
CA ILE A 176 -3.08 -8.32 0.03
C ILE A 176 -1.79 -8.03 0.78
N TRP A 177 -0.99 -9.08 1.01
CA TRP A 177 0.38 -8.97 1.48
C TRP A 177 1.23 -8.51 0.30
N ALA A 178 1.82 -7.32 0.39
CA ALA A 178 2.42 -6.67 -0.76
C ALA A 178 3.79 -6.06 -0.46
N THR A 179 4.50 -5.75 -1.55
CA THR A 179 5.83 -5.14 -1.63
C THR A 179 6.94 -6.01 -1.07
N GLN A 180 8.08 -6.06 -1.78
CA GLN A 180 9.32 -6.72 -1.34
C GLN A 180 9.24 -8.22 -0.99
N ILE A 181 8.15 -8.92 -1.36
CA ILE A 181 8.12 -10.38 -1.29
C ILE A 181 9.04 -10.92 -2.39
N LEU A 182 10.07 -11.67 -2.00
CA LEU A 182 11.00 -12.31 -2.95
C LEU A 182 11.59 -11.33 -3.97
N GLU A 183 11.84 -10.08 -3.56
CA GLU A 183 12.34 -8.99 -4.44
C GLU A 183 13.69 -9.36 -5.05
N SER A 184 14.59 -9.92 -4.25
CA SER A 184 15.93 -10.36 -4.69
C SER A 184 15.80 -11.49 -5.70
N LEU A 185 14.88 -12.44 -5.49
CA LEU A 185 14.62 -13.49 -6.46
C LEU A 185 14.10 -12.91 -7.77
N ALA A 186 13.06 -12.06 -7.73
CA ALA A 186 12.51 -11.44 -8.93
C ALA A 186 13.57 -10.65 -9.72
N ARG A 187 14.50 -9.98 -9.03
CA ARG A 187 15.53 -9.13 -9.65
C ARG A 187 16.82 -9.83 -10.06
N SER A 188 17.30 -10.77 -9.27
CA SER A 188 18.64 -11.35 -9.38
C SER A 188 18.65 -12.88 -9.49
N GLY A 189 17.49 -13.54 -9.43
CA GLY A 189 17.37 -14.98 -9.59
C GLY A 189 17.69 -15.79 -8.34
N ALA A 190 17.94 -15.15 -7.19
CA ALA A 190 18.20 -15.84 -5.93
C ALA A 190 17.44 -15.19 -4.77
N PRO A 191 16.63 -15.94 -4.00
CA PRO A 191 16.01 -15.41 -2.80
C PRO A 191 17.01 -15.39 -1.64
N SER A 192 16.84 -14.44 -0.74
CA SER A 192 17.50 -14.43 0.57
C SER A 192 16.70 -15.24 1.59
N ARG A 193 17.35 -15.71 2.67
CA ARG A 193 16.66 -16.43 3.75
C ARG A 193 15.52 -15.60 4.38
N PRO A 194 15.70 -14.30 4.69
CA PRO A 194 14.60 -13.47 5.20
C PRO A 194 13.40 -13.39 4.26
N GLU A 195 13.63 -13.27 2.95
CA GLU A 195 12.53 -13.23 1.97
C GLU A 195 11.75 -14.53 1.88
N VAL A 196 12.40 -15.68 2.06
CA VAL A 196 11.70 -16.97 2.09
C VAL A 196 10.80 -17.06 3.33
N THR A 197 11.29 -16.62 4.48
CA THR A 197 10.47 -16.54 5.71
C THR A 197 9.30 -15.57 5.53
N ASP A 198 9.54 -14.40 4.95
CA ASP A 198 8.48 -13.43 4.66
C ASP A 198 7.42 -13.97 3.70
N ALA A 199 7.85 -14.62 2.61
CA ALA A 199 6.96 -15.28 1.66
C ALA A 199 6.08 -16.33 2.34
N ALA A 200 6.64 -17.12 3.27
CA ALA A 200 5.87 -18.09 4.04
C ALA A 200 4.83 -17.43 4.95
N MET A 201 5.13 -16.27 5.52
CA MET A 201 4.19 -15.50 6.36
C MET A 201 3.02 -14.92 5.57
N SER A 202 3.17 -14.70 4.26
CA SER A 202 2.08 -14.18 3.41
C SER A 202 0.86 -15.11 3.32
N ILE A 203 0.96 -16.40 3.72
CA ILE A 203 -0.18 -17.34 3.84
C ILE A 203 -1.29 -16.84 4.77
N ARG A 204 -0.99 -15.86 5.61
CA ARG A 204 -1.93 -15.26 6.57
C ARG A 204 -2.89 -14.25 5.93
N ALA A 205 -2.57 -13.79 4.72
CA ALA A 205 -3.38 -12.90 3.91
C ALA A 205 -4.11 -13.68 2.80
N GLU A 206 -5.12 -13.08 2.19
CA GLU A 206 -5.88 -13.69 1.09
C GLU A 206 -5.08 -13.73 -0.21
N CYS A 207 -4.14 -12.81 -0.38
CA CYS A 207 -3.34 -12.69 -1.57
C CYS A 207 -1.91 -12.24 -1.22
N ALA A 208 -0.93 -12.73 -1.99
CA ALA A 208 0.43 -12.26 -1.97
C ALA A 208 0.77 -11.62 -3.32
N MET A 209 1.40 -10.44 -3.30
CA MET A 209 1.74 -9.66 -4.49
C MET A 209 3.25 -9.64 -4.72
N LEU A 210 3.68 -10.01 -5.93
CA LEU A 210 5.08 -9.90 -6.38
C LEU A 210 5.29 -8.65 -7.23
N ASN A 211 6.47 -8.06 -7.11
CA ASN A 211 6.91 -6.94 -7.96
C ASN A 211 7.55 -7.44 -9.27
N LYS A 212 7.71 -6.55 -10.25
CA LYS A 212 8.33 -6.85 -11.55
C LYS A 212 9.81 -7.26 -11.42
N GLY A 213 10.27 -8.13 -12.32
CA GLY A 213 11.69 -8.46 -12.45
C GLY A 213 11.96 -9.48 -13.55
N PRO A 214 13.21 -9.60 -14.04
CA PRO A 214 13.57 -10.54 -15.10
C PRO A 214 13.31 -12.00 -14.73
N HIS A 215 13.29 -12.34 -13.44
CA HIS A 215 13.03 -13.68 -12.92
C HIS A 215 11.62 -13.83 -12.32
N ILE A 216 10.65 -13.00 -12.73
CA ILE A 216 9.31 -12.98 -12.10
C ILE A 216 8.57 -14.31 -12.19
N ILE A 217 8.73 -15.07 -13.28
CA ILE A 217 8.12 -16.38 -13.43
C ILE A 217 8.72 -17.40 -12.45
N GLU A 218 10.02 -17.29 -12.17
CA GLU A 218 10.69 -18.10 -11.17
C GLU A 218 10.23 -17.73 -9.76
N ALA A 219 10.16 -16.42 -9.46
CA ALA A 219 9.64 -15.92 -8.18
C ALA A 219 8.19 -16.39 -7.94
N LEU A 220 7.33 -16.37 -8.95
CA LEU A 220 5.95 -16.85 -8.88
C LEU A 220 5.89 -18.35 -8.56
N ARG A 221 6.65 -19.18 -9.28
CA ARG A 221 6.72 -20.64 -9.02
C ARG A 221 7.25 -20.93 -7.63
N PHE A 222 8.26 -20.18 -7.19
CA PHE A 222 8.84 -20.32 -5.86
C PHE A 222 7.81 -19.97 -4.77
N LEU A 223 7.13 -18.82 -4.90
CA LEU A 223 6.09 -18.39 -3.97
C LEU A 223 4.96 -19.41 -3.88
N ALA A 224 4.44 -19.87 -5.02
CA ALA A 224 3.41 -20.91 -5.07
C ALA A 224 3.86 -22.17 -4.33
N GLY A 225 5.08 -22.64 -4.57
CA GLY A 225 5.63 -23.81 -3.87
C GLY A 225 5.77 -23.60 -2.36
N VAL A 226 6.15 -22.40 -1.90
CA VAL A 226 6.21 -22.06 -0.47
C VAL A 226 4.80 -22.09 0.13
N LEU A 227 3.83 -21.42 -0.49
CA LEU A 227 2.46 -21.33 0.01
C LEU A 227 1.78 -22.70 0.06
N THR A 228 1.88 -23.52 -0.99
CA THR A 228 1.32 -24.88 -1.01
C THR A 228 1.88 -25.75 0.13
N ARG A 229 3.17 -25.61 0.46
CA ARG A 229 3.74 -26.32 1.62
C ARG A 229 3.21 -25.78 2.95
N MET A 230 2.96 -24.47 3.03
CA MET A 230 2.45 -23.81 4.23
C MET A 230 0.96 -24.05 4.49
N GLU A 231 0.16 -24.38 3.47
CA GLU A 231 -1.28 -24.68 3.61
C GLU A 231 -1.57 -25.73 4.69
N GLY A 232 -0.74 -26.77 4.82
CA GLY A 232 -0.90 -27.80 5.85
C GLY A 232 -0.51 -27.36 7.27
N HIS A 233 0.18 -26.22 7.40
CA HIS A 233 0.70 -25.71 8.68
C HIS A 233 -0.12 -24.52 9.20
N TYR A 234 -0.91 -23.87 8.35
CA TYR A 234 -1.68 -22.71 8.72
C TYR A 234 -3.17 -22.95 8.47
N SER A 235 -3.95 -22.97 9.56
CA SER A 235 -5.40 -22.91 9.49
C SER A 235 -5.85 -21.51 9.89
N LYS A 236 -6.51 -20.80 8.98
CA LYS A 236 -7.05 -19.48 9.31
C LYS A 236 -8.09 -19.65 10.42
N ARG A 237 -8.01 -18.80 11.44
CA ARG A 237 -8.79 -18.93 12.68
C ARG A 237 -10.30 -18.70 12.50
N MET A 238 -10.74 -18.34 11.30
CA MET A 238 -12.12 -17.93 11.03
C MET A 238 -12.82 -18.90 10.08
N ALA A 239 -13.93 -19.47 10.55
CA ALA A 239 -14.81 -20.28 9.71
C ALA A 239 -15.66 -19.37 8.81
N MET A 240 -15.39 -19.38 7.49
CA MET A 240 -16.21 -18.68 6.53
C MET A 240 -17.56 -19.38 6.36
N ARG A 241 -18.67 -18.63 6.49
CA ARG A 241 -20.01 -19.13 6.18
C ARG A 241 -20.29 -18.93 4.70
N ARG A 242 -21.16 -19.78 4.13
CA ARG A 242 -21.60 -19.64 2.73
C ARG A 242 -22.23 -18.27 2.49
N GLN A 243 -22.08 -17.73 1.29
CA GLN A 243 -22.82 -16.55 0.86
C GLN A 243 -24.33 -16.81 0.91
N LEU A 244 -25.09 -15.83 1.37
CA LEU A 244 -26.55 -15.87 1.42
C LEU A 244 -27.13 -15.31 0.12
N ALA A 245 -28.27 -15.85 -0.33
CA ALA A 245 -28.95 -15.37 -1.54
C ALA A 245 -29.39 -13.90 -1.45
N ILE A 246 -29.63 -13.38 -0.24
CA ILE A 246 -29.98 -11.98 0.00
C ILE A 246 -28.79 -11.02 -0.11
N ALA A 247 -27.57 -11.53 -0.26
CA ALA A 247 -26.34 -10.75 -0.35
C ALA A 247 -25.83 -10.62 -1.80
N ASP A 248 -26.68 -10.94 -2.79
CA ASP A 248 -26.38 -10.68 -4.19
C ASP A 248 -26.80 -9.24 -4.53
N PHE A 249 -25.80 -8.40 -4.83
CA PHE A 249 -25.97 -6.99 -5.15
C PHE A 249 -25.91 -6.70 -6.65
N ASP A 250 -25.72 -7.73 -7.48
CA ASP A 250 -25.79 -7.54 -8.93
C ASP A 250 -27.23 -7.16 -9.31
N PRO A 251 -27.43 -6.11 -10.12
CA PRO A 251 -28.77 -5.78 -10.59
C PRO A 251 -29.35 -6.97 -11.37
N PRO A 252 -30.67 -7.22 -11.29
CA PRO A 252 -31.29 -8.31 -12.03
C PRO A 252 -30.94 -8.16 -13.52
N LYS A 253 -30.39 -9.23 -14.11
CA LYS A 253 -30.14 -9.28 -15.56
C LYS A 253 -31.48 -9.11 -16.27
N GLY A 254 -31.65 -7.98 -16.95
CA GLY A 254 -32.79 -7.69 -17.82
C GLY A 254 -32.82 -8.57 -19.05
#